data_AF-K7U9K1-F1
#
_entry.id   AF-K7U9K1-F1
#
_cell.length_a   1.000
_cell.length_b   1.000
_cell.length_c   1.000
_cell.angle_alpha   90.00
_cell.angle_beta   90.00
_cell.angle_gamma   90.00
#
_symmetry.space_group_name_H-M   'P 1'
#
loop_
_entity.id
_entity.type
_entity.pdbx_description
1 polymer ?
#
loop_
_entity_poly.entity_id
_entity_poly.type
_entity_poly.pdbx_seq_one_letter_code
_entity_poly.pdbx_strand_id
1 'polypeptide(L)'
;MKKPSALLRSFSSRLPTRLAQSPAVAPWPPVRTAYDRWLAAELDELRADPLAPCTSAAWLGRALGLAVAAQRRLVSSAPETATGIDQKTVDQCVEDTAELLDACAGFRDRLDMLRTYATAMRVALHWLEDGNGGEAAGRRAAAAFAECEAVERRCGAELAKCGSSLRKLGERALLHAKHPAAAGAPGAHDEALSGARALALLAVGAMGAALAFRPRRAVSGVASHAGAGKAVAQWECALQEVQRHVREEYDRRRKDAVPCMAELDAAMAAVRAVRGTLAGGPRCEETVAAAARRRCHELDETVALFEDKVDELRRELIAVRMVLMEWAQRARGHELLRLPRI
;
A
#
# COMPACT_ATOMS: atom_id res chain seq x y z
N MET A 1 2.49 -75.50 20.64
CA MET A 1 1.38 -76.47 20.47
C MET A 1 0.57 -76.11 19.23
N LYS A 2 0.24 -77.11 18.39
CA LYS A 2 -0.72 -77.10 17.24
C LYS A 2 -0.40 -76.15 16.08
N LYS A 3 -0.54 -76.49 14.80
CA LYS A 3 -0.36 -77.68 13.94
C LYS A 3 -0.43 -77.07 12.51
N PRO A 4 0.29 -77.63 11.53
CA PRO A 4 0.45 -77.05 10.19
C PRO A 4 -0.75 -77.39 9.29
N SER A 5 -0.87 -76.70 8.15
CA SER A 5 -1.44 -77.12 6.85
C SER A 5 -2.20 -75.95 6.20
N ALA A 6 -2.18 -75.71 4.91
CA ALA A 6 -1.37 -76.17 3.79
C ALA A 6 -1.83 -75.35 2.57
N LEU A 7 -1.04 -75.39 1.51
CA LEU A 7 -1.44 -75.15 0.12
C LEU A 7 -1.55 -73.68 -0.31
N LEU A 8 -0.35 -73.13 -0.49
CA LEU A 8 0.06 -72.43 -1.72
C LEU A 8 -0.81 -72.80 -2.93
N ARG A 9 -1.82 -71.98 -3.23
CA ARG A 9 -2.49 -71.98 -4.55
C ARG A 9 -2.02 -70.77 -5.34
N SER A 10 -0.99 -71.01 -6.15
CA SER A 10 -0.89 -70.54 -7.53
C SER A 10 -1.21 -69.07 -7.79
N PHE A 11 -0.25 -68.19 -7.52
CA PHE A 11 -0.15 -66.90 -8.22
C PHE A 11 0.67 -67.11 -9.50
N SER A 12 0.05 -67.65 -10.54
CA SER A 12 0.68 -67.72 -11.87
C SER A 12 0.02 -66.71 -12.80
N SER A 13 0.76 -65.61 -13.01
CA SER A 13 0.93 -64.94 -14.29
C SER A 13 -0.32 -64.66 -15.13
N ARG A 14 -0.97 -63.54 -14.85
CA ARG A 14 -1.44 -62.66 -15.94
C ARG A 14 -0.73 -61.34 -15.78
N LEU A 15 0.46 -61.24 -16.37
CA LEU A 15 1.14 -59.98 -16.63
C LEU A 15 0.25 -59.18 -17.57
N PRO A 16 -0.44 -58.12 -17.14
CA PRO A 16 -0.95 -57.14 -18.07
C PRO A 16 0.29 -56.34 -18.46
N THR A 17 0.67 -56.42 -19.72
CA THR A 17 1.50 -55.44 -20.42
C THR A 17 0.80 -54.06 -20.38
N ARG A 18 0.67 -53.47 -19.19
CA ARG A 18 0.53 -52.03 -19.07
C ARG A 18 1.92 -51.48 -19.26
N LEU A 19 2.18 -51.12 -20.51
CA LEU A 19 3.14 -50.09 -20.92
C LEU A 19 3.44 -49.20 -19.72
N ALA A 20 4.64 -49.36 -19.18
CA ALA A 20 5.18 -48.50 -18.15
C ALA A 20 5.02 -47.07 -18.68
N GLN A 21 4.11 -46.31 -18.07
CA GLN A 21 4.08 -44.88 -18.25
C GLN A 21 5.45 -44.40 -17.81
N SER A 22 6.28 -44.03 -18.79
CA SER A 22 7.54 -43.34 -18.57
C SER A 22 7.29 -42.28 -17.50
N PRO A 23 8.14 -42.19 -16.45
CA PRO A 23 7.90 -41.30 -15.34
C PRO A 23 7.66 -39.92 -15.93
N ALA A 24 6.42 -39.44 -15.79
CA ALA A 24 6.04 -38.12 -16.26
C ALA A 24 7.00 -37.17 -15.57
N VAL A 25 7.99 -36.68 -16.32
CA VAL A 25 8.88 -35.62 -15.90
C VAL A 25 7.94 -34.52 -15.45
N ALA A 26 7.90 -34.28 -14.14
CA ALA A 26 7.06 -33.25 -13.57
C ALA A 26 7.32 -32.00 -14.42
N PRO A 27 6.28 -31.37 -14.99
CA PRO A 27 6.48 -30.19 -15.81
C PRO A 27 7.31 -29.22 -14.97
N TRP A 28 8.48 -28.87 -15.51
CA TRP A 28 9.41 -27.98 -14.83
C TRP A 28 8.61 -26.77 -14.32
N PRO A 29 8.78 -26.37 -13.06
CA PRO A 29 8.07 -25.22 -12.54
C PRO A 29 8.25 -24.06 -13.53
N PRO A 30 7.18 -23.31 -13.86
CA PRO A 30 7.25 -22.29 -14.88
C PRO A 30 8.43 -21.37 -14.58
N VAL A 31 9.27 -21.15 -15.60
CA VAL A 31 10.46 -20.31 -15.47
C VAL A 31 10.00 -18.94 -14.98
N ARG A 32 10.42 -18.57 -13.77
CA ARG A 32 10.02 -17.30 -13.16
C ARG A 32 10.56 -16.16 -14.00
N THR A 33 9.69 -15.18 -14.28
CA THR A 33 10.11 -13.98 -14.99
C THR A 33 11.07 -13.17 -14.11
N ALA A 34 11.84 -12.27 -14.72
CA ALA A 34 12.67 -11.34 -13.95
C ALA A 34 11.81 -10.39 -13.09
N TYR A 35 10.60 -10.07 -13.53
CA TYR A 35 9.67 -9.21 -12.80
C TYR A 35 9.11 -9.91 -11.56
N ASP A 36 8.65 -11.16 -11.69
CA ASP A 36 8.16 -11.96 -10.56
C ASP A 36 9.19 -12.06 -9.45
N ARG A 37 10.44 -12.45 -9.80
CA ARG A 37 11.52 -12.58 -8.81
C ARG A 37 11.85 -11.27 -8.11
N TRP A 38 11.88 -10.17 -8.86
CA TRP A 38 12.16 -8.85 -8.29
C TRP A 38 11.05 -8.42 -7.34
N LEU A 39 9.79 -8.42 -7.81
CA LEU A 39 8.68 -7.92 -7.01
C LEU A 39 8.43 -8.79 -5.78
N ALA A 40 8.57 -10.12 -5.90
CA ALA A 40 8.49 -11.02 -4.75
C ALA A 40 9.56 -10.71 -3.70
N ALA A 41 10.81 -10.51 -4.11
CA ALA A 41 11.91 -10.19 -3.19
C ALA A 41 11.66 -8.85 -2.47
N GLU A 42 11.25 -7.82 -3.19
CA GLU A 42 10.96 -6.50 -2.59
C GLU A 42 9.78 -6.54 -1.62
N LEU A 43 8.74 -7.33 -1.93
CA LEU A 43 7.59 -7.54 -1.04
C LEU A 43 7.98 -8.35 0.21
N ASP A 44 8.84 -9.35 0.06
CA ASP A 44 9.39 -10.10 1.20
C ASP A 44 10.25 -9.20 2.08
N GLU A 45 11.08 -8.33 1.52
CA GLU A 45 11.84 -7.33 2.27
C GLU A 45 10.93 -6.33 2.99
N LEU A 46 9.89 -5.84 2.31
CA LEU A 46 8.89 -4.95 2.91
C LEU A 46 8.13 -5.61 4.07
N ARG A 47 7.92 -6.93 4.01
CA ARG A 47 7.26 -7.72 5.05
C ARG A 47 8.19 -8.07 6.22
N ALA A 48 9.44 -8.38 5.93
CA ALA A 48 10.37 -8.99 6.88
C ALA A 48 11.13 -7.96 7.72
N ASP A 49 11.08 -6.66 7.41
CA ASP A 49 11.81 -5.65 8.15
C ASP A 49 11.26 -5.45 9.58
N PRO A 50 11.99 -5.89 10.62
CA PRO A 50 11.54 -5.75 12.00
C PRO A 50 11.69 -4.31 12.52
N LEU A 51 12.51 -3.47 11.86
CA LEU A 51 12.82 -2.12 12.31
C LEU A 51 11.76 -1.11 11.86
N ALA A 52 10.98 -1.42 10.83
CA ALA A 52 9.90 -0.58 10.37
C ALA A 52 8.59 -1.39 10.30
N PRO A 53 7.82 -1.45 11.41
CA PRO A 53 6.51 -2.07 11.37
C PRO A 53 5.63 -1.37 10.35
N CYS A 54 4.59 -2.05 9.84
CA CYS A 54 3.73 -1.48 8.79
C CYS A 54 2.93 -0.22 9.21
N THR A 55 3.04 0.18 10.47
CA THR A 55 2.46 1.39 11.07
C THR A 55 3.45 2.54 11.15
N SER A 56 4.72 2.34 10.79
CA SER A 56 5.74 3.38 10.79
C SER A 56 5.76 4.18 9.48
N ALA A 57 6.20 5.42 9.57
CA ALA A 57 6.44 6.28 8.41
C ALA A 57 7.51 5.70 7.48
N ALA A 58 8.54 5.07 8.05
CA ALA A 58 9.60 4.41 7.29
C ALA A 58 9.05 3.27 6.41
N TRP A 59 8.17 2.41 6.96
CA TRP A 59 7.54 1.35 6.17
C TRP A 59 6.66 1.92 5.04
N LEU A 60 5.84 2.92 5.35
CA LEU A 60 4.98 3.59 4.36
C LEU A 60 5.81 4.27 3.25
N GLY A 61 6.90 4.92 3.61
CA GLY A 61 7.83 5.53 2.67
C GLY A 61 8.46 4.51 1.73
N ARG A 62 8.83 3.32 2.24
CA ARG A 62 9.30 2.21 1.41
C ARG A 62 8.22 1.61 0.54
N ALA A 63 6.99 1.44 1.04
CA ALA A 63 5.87 0.96 0.24
C ALA A 63 5.59 1.91 -0.95
N LEU A 64 5.62 3.23 -0.72
CA LEU A 64 5.53 4.23 -1.78
C LEU A 64 6.72 4.16 -2.75
N GLY A 65 7.95 4.05 -2.23
CA GLY A 65 9.16 3.90 -3.05
C GLY A 65 9.13 2.66 -3.94
N LEU A 66 8.64 1.54 -3.42
CA LEU A 66 8.45 0.31 -4.18
C LEU A 66 7.39 0.51 -5.26
N ALA A 67 6.26 1.16 -4.94
CA ALA A 67 5.22 1.49 -5.93
C ALA A 67 5.75 2.36 -7.08
N VAL A 68 6.56 3.37 -6.76
CA VAL A 68 7.30 4.21 -7.72
C VAL A 68 8.20 3.35 -8.60
N ALA A 69 9.00 2.47 -8.00
CA ALA A 69 9.90 1.59 -8.74
C ALA A 69 9.15 0.65 -9.70
N ALA A 70 8.00 0.10 -9.29
CA ALA A 70 7.19 -0.74 -10.16
C ALA A 70 6.59 0.05 -11.34
N GLN A 71 6.09 1.28 -11.11
CA GLN A 71 5.61 2.14 -12.19
C GLN A 71 6.75 2.45 -13.18
N ARG A 72 7.94 2.80 -12.68
CA ARG A 72 9.12 3.06 -13.52
C ARG A 72 9.50 1.86 -14.37
N ARG A 73 9.49 0.66 -13.80
CA ARG A 73 9.78 -0.58 -14.53
C ARG A 73 8.72 -0.87 -15.59
N LEU A 74 7.45 -0.63 -15.28
CA LEU A 74 6.36 -0.75 -16.26
C LEU A 74 6.59 0.20 -17.45
N VAL A 75 6.84 1.49 -17.19
CA VAL A 75 7.12 2.49 -18.23
C VAL A 75 8.36 2.13 -19.05
N SER A 76 9.44 1.71 -18.39
CA SER A 76 10.71 1.36 -19.06
C SER A 76 10.62 0.08 -19.88
N SER A 77 9.73 -0.84 -19.51
CA SER A 77 9.51 -2.10 -20.22
C SER A 77 8.51 -1.97 -21.37
N ALA A 78 7.81 -0.83 -21.50
CA ALA A 78 6.78 -0.66 -22.50
C ALA A 78 7.38 -0.84 -23.92
N PRO A 79 7.01 -1.90 -24.66
CA PRO A 79 7.51 -2.09 -26.00
C PRO A 79 6.84 -1.07 -26.91
N GLU A 80 7.51 -0.69 -28.02
CA GLU A 80 6.83 0.08 -29.08
C GLU A 80 5.61 -0.69 -29.65
N THR A 81 5.57 -2.01 -29.46
CA THR A 81 4.54 -2.92 -29.95
C THR A 81 3.90 -3.70 -28.79
N ALA A 82 2.98 -3.09 -28.04
CA ALA A 82 2.17 -3.78 -27.01
C ALA A 82 1.08 -4.65 -27.67
N THR A 83 1.48 -5.67 -28.44
CA THR A 83 0.57 -6.62 -29.08
C THR A 83 0.26 -7.75 -28.10
N GLY A 84 -0.80 -7.63 -27.28
CA GLY A 84 -1.26 -8.77 -26.47
C GLY A 84 -2.07 -8.46 -25.22
N ILE A 85 -2.09 -7.20 -24.77
CA ILE A 85 -2.94 -6.82 -23.62
C ILE A 85 -4.35 -6.55 -24.14
N ASP A 86 -5.35 -7.18 -23.50
CA ASP A 86 -6.76 -6.98 -23.82
C ASP A 86 -7.16 -5.50 -23.66
N GLN A 87 -7.89 -4.95 -24.64
CA GLN A 87 -8.27 -3.54 -24.67
C GLN A 87 -9.04 -3.12 -23.42
N LYS A 88 -9.91 -4.01 -22.93
CA LYS A 88 -10.68 -3.77 -21.70
C LYS A 88 -9.76 -3.64 -20.48
N THR A 89 -8.69 -4.43 -20.40
CA THR A 89 -7.69 -4.32 -19.34
C THR A 89 -6.95 -2.98 -19.42
N VAL A 90 -6.60 -2.51 -20.62
CA VAL A 90 -5.94 -1.20 -20.80
C VAL A 90 -6.87 -0.06 -20.39
N ASP A 91 -8.10 -0.02 -20.91
CA ASP A 91 -9.07 1.04 -20.58
C ASP A 91 -9.35 1.09 -19.07
N GLN A 92 -9.48 -0.07 -18.44
CA GLN A 92 -9.62 -0.19 -16.99
C GLN A 92 -8.40 0.37 -16.23
N CYS A 93 -7.18 0.09 -16.69
CA CYS A 93 -5.98 0.63 -16.08
C CYS A 93 -5.86 2.16 -16.28
N VAL A 94 -6.36 2.69 -17.40
CA VAL A 94 -6.46 4.15 -17.61
C VAL A 94 -7.42 4.78 -16.59
N GLU A 95 -8.56 4.17 -16.30
CA GLU A 95 -9.46 4.66 -15.26
C GLU A 95 -8.83 4.54 -13.86
N ASP A 96 -8.23 3.41 -13.54
CA ASP A 96 -7.59 3.19 -12.24
C ASP A 96 -6.44 4.16 -11.99
N THR A 97 -5.64 4.47 -13.01
CA THR A 97 -4.59 5.50 -12.87
C THR A 97 -5.16 6.89 -12.63
N ALA A 98 -6.36 7.21 -13.14
CA ALA A 98 -7.02 8.49 -12.85
C ALA A 98 -7.36 8.59 -11.37
N GLU A 99 -8.00 7.55 -10.84
CA GLU A 99 -8.38 7.48 -9.43
C GLU A 99 -7.15 7.47 -8.49
N LEU A 100 -6.04 6.81 -8.89
CA LEU A 100 -4.78 6.87 -8.15
C LEU A 100 -4.17 8.27 -8.14
N LEU A 101 -4.26 9.01 -9.25
CA LEU A 101 -3.81 10.40 -9.33
C LEU A 101 -4.68 11.32 -8.45
N ASP A 102 -6.00 11.13 -8.46
CA ASP A 102 -6.92 11.85 -7.56
C ASP A 102 -6.62 11.54 -6.09
N ALA A 103 -6.26 10.29 -5.77
CA ALA A 103 -5.84 9.91 -4.43
C ALA A 103 -4.52 10.61 -4.03
N CYS A 104 -3.55 10.72 -4.94
CA CYS A 104 -2.32 11.47 -4.69
C CYS A 104 -2.59 12.95 -4.41
N ALA A 105 -3.49 13.58 -5.17
CA ALA A 105 -3.93 14.94 -4.90
C ALA A 105 -4.57 15.07 -3.51
N GLY A 106 -5.46 14.13 -3.15
CA GLY A 106 -6.07 14.09 -1.82
C GLY A 106 -5.07 13.83 -0.69
N PHE A 107 -3.91 13.20 -0.95
CA PHE A 107 -2.84 13.09 0.04
C PHE A 107 -2.12 14.40 0.28
N ARG A 108 -1.93 15.23 -0.74
CA ARG A 108 -1.34 16.57 -0.57
C ARG A 108 -2.16 17.41 0.40
N ASP A 109 -3.48 17.45 0.21
CA ASP A 109 -4.38 18.19 1.11
C ASP A 109 -4.28 17.69 2.56
N ARG A 110 -4.09 16.38 2.75
CA ARG A 110 -3.94 15.77 4.09
C ARG A 110 -2.59 16.06 4.72
N LEU A 111 -1.53 16.03 3.93
CA LEU A 111 -0.18 16.37 4.40
C LEU A 111 -0.14 17.85 4.81
N ASP A 112 -0.81 18.75 4.09
CA ASP A 112 -0.96 20.15 4.48
C ASP A 112 -1.77 20.32 5.79
N MET A 113 -2.80 19.50 6.02
CA MET A 113 -3.48 19.46 7.33
C MET A 113 -2.54 18.98 8.45
N LEU A 114 -1.70 17.98 8.21
CA LEU A 114 -0.70 17.53 9.19
C LEU A 114 0.37 18.59 9.47
N ARG A 115 0.80 19.36 8.48
CA ARG A 115 1.66 20.54 8.70
C ARG A 115 1.01 21.57 9.58
N THR A 116 -0.27 21.84 9.36
CA THR A 116 -1.05 22.77 10.19
C THR A 116 -1.10 22.26 11.63
N TYR A 117 -1.30 20.95 11.82
CA TYR A 117 -1.26 20.31 13.13
C TYR A 117 0.10 20.47 13.82
N ALA A 118 1.20 20.14 13.13
CA ALA A 118 2.56 20.26 13.65
C ALA A 118 2.91 21.73 13.96
N THR A 119 2.50 22.67 13.11
CA THR A 119 2.69 24.11 13.32
C THR A 119 1.93 24.61 14.55
N ALA A 120 0.67 24.22 14.72
CA ALA A 120 -0.11 24.57 15.91
C ALA A 120 0.52 24.00 17.19
N MET A 121 1.02 22.76 17.14
CA MET A 121 1.76 22.13 18.24
C MET A 121 3.04 22.91 18.57
N ARG A 122 3.82 23.32 17.58
CA ARG A 122 5.05 24.11 17.75
C ARG A 122 4.77 25.47 18.38
N VAL A 123 3.74 26.17 17.89
CA VAL A 123 3.30 27.46 18.46
C VAL A 123 2.88 27.28 19.92
N ALA A 124 2.13 26.22 20.24
CA ALA A 124 1.72 25.94 21.60
C ALA A 124 2.93 25.73 22.53
N LEU A 125 3.91 24.91 22.09
CA LEU A 125 5.13 24.63 22.85
C LEU A 125 6.00 25.87 23.04
N HIS A 126 6.12 26.71 22.01
CA HIS A 126 6.85 27.98 22.09
C HIS A 126 6.32 28.89 23.20
N TRP A 127 4.99 29.04 23.31
CA TRP A 127 4.41 29.84 24.41
C TRP A 127 4.68 29.27 25.81
N LEU A 128 4.90 27.96 25.93
CA LEU A 128 5.19 27.31 27.21
C LEU A 128 6.66 27.42 27.63
N GLU A 129 7.58 27.64 26.67
CA GLU A 129 9.02 27.74 26.92
C GLU A 129 9.40 29.01 27.67
N ASP A 130 8.73 30.12 27.38
CA ASP A 130 9.20 31.42 27.84
C ASP A 130 9.19 31.60 29.36
N GLY A 131 8.56 30.68 30.14
CA GLY A 131 8.60 30.57 31.61
C GLY A 131 8.02 31.76 32.40
N ASN A 132 8.03 32.94 31.79
CA ASN A 132 7.64 34.26 32.22
C ASN A 132 6.25 34.63 31.70
N GLY A 133 5.71 33.85 30.76
CA GLY A 133 4.45 34.17 30.07
C GLY A 133 3.20 34.09 30.95
N GLY A 134 3.31 33.56 32.17
CA GLY A 134 2.23 33.48 33.15
C GLY A 134 0.94 32.86 32.58
N GLU A 135 -0.20 33.29 33.11
CA GLU A 135 -1.52 32.84 32.67
C GLU A 135 -1.79 33.17 31.19
N ALA A 136 -1.27 34.29 30.69
CA ALA A 136 -1.49 34.73 29.31
C ALA A 136 -0.86 33.79 28.28
N ALA A 137 0.37 33.33 28.52
CA ALA A 137 1.01 32.33 27.67
C ALA A 137 0.30 30.98 27.75
N GLY A 138 -0.13 30.56 28.95
CA GLY A 138 -0.96 29.36 29.11
C GLY A 138 -2.23 29.41 28.25
N ARG A 139 -2.92 30.55 28.23
CA ARG A 139 -4.11 30.76 27.37
C ARG A 139 -3.78 30.68 25.87
N ARG A 140 -2.64 31.24 25.44
CA ARG A 140 -2.21 31.16 24.02
C ARG A 140 -1.82 29.75 23.62
N ALA A 141 -1.10 29.02 24.48
CA ALA A 141 -0.79 27.61 24.26
C ALA A 141 -2.06 26.76 24.17
N ALA A 142 -3.02 26.99 25.07
CA ALA A 142 -4.31 26.30 25.03
C ALA A 142 -5.08 26.57 23.74
N ALA A 143 -5.10 27.81 23.25
CA ALA A 143 -5.72 28.17 21.97
C ALA A 143 -5.05 27.45 20.78
N ALA A 144 -3.71 27.38 20.75
CA ALA A 144 -2.99 26.67 19.72
C ALA A 144 -3.26 25.15 19.76
N PHE A 145 -3.36 24.54 20.95
CA PHE A 145 -3.77 23.14 21.07
C PHE A 145 -5.24 22.89 20.69
N ALA A 146 -6.12 23.87 20.87
CA ALA A 146 -7.50 23.77 20.36
C ALA A 146 -7.53 23.72 18.82
N GLU A 147 -6.57 24.37 18.15
CA GLU A 147 -6.41 24.25 16.70
C GLU A 147 -5.94 22.84 16.29
N CYS A 148 -5.01 22.24 17.04
CA CYS A 148 -4.66 20.81 16.87
C CYS A 148 -5.92 19.93 16.92
N GLU A 149 -6.78 20.09 17.93
CA GLU A 149 -8.04 19.34 18.04
C GLU A 149 -9.02 19.64 16.88
N ALA A 150 -9.04 20.88 16.38
CA ALA A 150 -9.86 21.25 15.23
C ALA A 150 -9.41 20.50 13.96
N VAL A 151 -8.09 20.39 13.73
CA VAL A 151 -7.53 19.60 12.63
C VAL A 151 -7.85 18.11 12.80
N GLU A 152 -7.72 17.55 14.01
CA GLU A 152 -8.08 16.14 14.30
C GLU A 152 -9.55 15.85 13.92
N ARG A 153 -10.45 16.78 14.27
CA ARG A 153 -11.89 16.66 13.96
C ARG A 153 -12.17 16.81 12.47
N ARG A 154 -11.52 17.76 11.79
CA ARG A 154 -11.71 18.03 10.35
C ARG A 154 -11.26 16.85 9.49
N CYS A 155 -10.09 16.27 9.79
CA CYS A 155 -9.58 15.12 9.05
C CYS A 155 -10.54 13.93 9.10
N GLY A 156 -11.25 13.73 10.22
CA GLY A 156 -12.26 12.69 10.37
C GLY A 156 -13.44 12.77 9.39
N ALA A 157 -13.79 13.97 8.92
CA ALA A 157 -14.91 14.20 8.00
C ALA A 157 -14.50 14.03 6.53
N GLU A 158 -13.37 14.61 6.13
CA GLU A 158 -12.86 14.56 4.74
C GLU A 158 -12.48 13.13 4.29
N LEU A 159 -12.09 12.26 5.22
CA LEU A 159 -11.73 10.86 4.95
C LEU A 159 -12.82 10.05 4.25
N ALA A 160 -14.10 10.43 4.40
CA ALA A 160 -15.20 9.69 3.81
C ALA A 160 -15.18 9.69 2.27
N LYS A 161 -14.64 10.75 1.64
CA LYS A 161 -14.67 10.93 0.18
C LYS A 161 -13.63 10.07 -0.53
N CYS A 162 -12.33 10.27 -0.26
CA CYS A 162 -11.25 9.50 -0.93
C CYS A 162 -11.30 8.00 -0.59
N GLY A 163 -11.70 7.65 0.63
CA GLY A 163 -11.80 6.25 1.05
C GLY A 163 -12.84 5.45 0.25
N SER A 164 -13.83 6.12 -0.35
CA SER A 164 -14.83 5.46 -1.20
C SER A 164 -14.27 5.10 -2.58
N SER A 165 -13.47 5.98 -3.20
CA SER A 165 -12.84 5.71 -4.49
C SER A 165 -11.80 4.60 -4.38
N LEU A 166 -10.89 4.67 -3.38
CA LEU A 166 -9.89 3.61 -3.18
C LEU A 166 -10.51 2.25 -2.88
N ARG A 167 -11.66 2.24 -2.18
CA ARG A 167 -12.44 1.01 -2.00
C ARG A 167 -12.98 0.48 -3.31
N LYS A 168 -13.65 1.33 -4.09
CA LYS A 168 -14.17 0.95 -5.41
C LYS A 168 -13.06 0.46 -6.32
N LEU A 169 -11.88 1.06 -6.28
CA LEU A 169 -10.71 0.63 -7.05
C LEU A 169 -10.20 -0.74 -6.57
N GLY A 170 -10.10 -0.95 -5.26
CA GLY A 170 -9.79 -2.26 -4.70
C GLY A 170 -10.81 -3.34 -5.06
N GLU A 171 -12.11 -3.01 -5.05
CA GLU A 171 -13.20 -3.90 -5.45
C GLU A 171 -13.17 -4.19 -6.97
N ARG A 172 -12.88 -3.19 -7.81
CA ARG A 172 -12.66 -3.35 -9.25
C ARG A 172 -11.48 -4.28 -9.53
N ALA A 173 -10.33 -4.04 -8.89
CA ALA A 173 -9.15 -4.89 -9.00
C ALA A 173 -9.47 -6.37 -8.67
N LEU A 174 -10.38 -6.59 -7.71
CA LEU A 174 -10.82 -7.93 -7.35
C LEU A 174 -11.71 -8.64 -8.37
N LEU A 175 -12.63 -7.91 -8.98
CA LEU A 175 -13.52 -8.46 -9.99
C LEU A 175 -12.71 -8.90 -11.23
N HIS A 176 -11.65 -8.18 -11.56
CA HIS A 176 -10.80 -8.50 -12.71
C HIS A 176 -9.87 -9.68 -12.45
N ALA A 177 -9.30 -9.78 -11.26
CA ALA A 177 -8.44 -10.89 -10.91
C ALA A 177 -9.20 -12.25 -10.96
N LYS A 178 -10.54 -12.25 -10.77
CA LYS A 178 -11.40 -13.43 -10.94
C LYS A 178 -11.64 -13.85 -12.40
N HIS A 179 -11.38 -12.99 -13.38
CA HIS A 179 -11.48 -13.30 -14.80
C HIS A 179 -10.07 -13.56 -15.36
N PRO A 180 -9.51 -14.76 -15.21
CA PRO A 180 -8.28 -15.09 -15.90
C PRO A 180 -8.55 -14.94 -17.40
N ALA A 181 -7.79 -14.06 -18.05
CA ALA A 181 -7.73 -14.00 -19.50
C ALA A 181 -7.56 -15.44 -20.03
N ALA A 182 -8.38 -15.80 -21.01
CA ALA A 182 -8.55 -17.17 -21.48
C ALA A 182 -7.21 -17.81 -21.84
N ALA A 183 -6.78 -18.80 -21.04
CA ALA A 183 -5.80 -19.87 -21.30
C ALA A 183 -4.43 -19.54 -21.96
N GLY A 184 -4.14 -18.30 -22.32
CA GLY A 184 -2.84 -17.86 -22.82
C GLY A 184 -1.87 -17.62 -21.67
N ALA A 185 -0.59 -17.91 -21.89
CA ALA A 185 0.45 -17.46 -20.97
C ALA A 185 0.38 -15.92 -20.89
N PRO A 186 0.17 -15.32 -19.70
CA PRO A 186 0.17 -13.87 -19.57
C PRO A 186 1.50 -13.34 -20.09
N GLY A 187 1.43 -12.37 -21.01
CA GLY A 187 2.62 -11.71 -21.52
C GLY A 187 3.35 -11.00 -20.38
N ALA A 188 4.68 -10.88 -20.47
CA ALA A 188 5.50 -10.23 -19.45
C ALA A 188 5.00 -8.81 -19.06
N HIS A 189 4.34 -8.10 -20.00
CA HIS A 189 3.74 -6.79 -19.73
C HIS A 189 2.45 -6.83 -18.93
N ASP A 190 1.64 -7.88 -19.08
CA ASP A 190 0.41 -8.06 -18.30
C ASP A 190 0.77 -8.30 -16.83
N GLU A 191 1.81 -9.10 -16.59
CA GLU A 191 2.38 -9.30 -15.26
C GLU A 191 2.92 -7.99 -14.66
N ALA A 192 3.74 -7.24 -15.41
CA ALA A 192 4.29 -5.97 -14.94
C ALA A 192 3.18 -4.95 -14.64
N LEU A 193 2.17 -4.85 -15.50
CA LEU A 193 1.02 -3.97 -15.34
C LEU A 193 0.20 -4.36 -14.10
N SER A 194 -0.10 -5.66 -13.94
CA SER A 194 -0.84 -6.18 -12.78
C SER A 194 -0.09 -5.93 -11.48
N GLY A 195 1.21 -6.25 -11.43
CA GLY A 195 2.03 -6.03 -10.25
C GLY A 195 2.18 -4.55 -9.88
N ALA A 196 2.45 -3.69 -10.87
CA ALA A 196 2.56 -2.24 -10.65
C ALA A 196 1.24 -1.64 -10.15
N ARG A 197 0.11 -2.05 -10.73
CA ARG A 197 -1.23 -1.64 -10.30
C ARG A 197 -1.53 -2.09 -8.86
N ALA A 198 -1.29 -3.36 -8.56
CA ALA A 198 -1.60 -3.95 -7.26
C ALA A 198 -0.76 -3.34 -6.12
N LEU A 199 0.49 -3.01 -6.41
CA LEU A 199 1.39 -2.35 -5.48
C LEU A 199 1.07 -0.87 -5.27
N ALA A 200 0.72 -0.13 -6.33
CA ALA A 200 0.23 1.25 -6.20
C ALA A 200 -1.03 1.27 -5.33
N LEU A 201 -1.95 0.33 -5.53
CA LEU A 201 -3.13 0.14 -4.70
C LEU A 201 -2.82 -0.13 -3.24
N LEU A 202 -1.88 -1.02 -2.95
CA LEU A 202 -1.43 -1.31 -1.59
C LEU A 202 -0.87 -0.03 -0.93
N ALA A 203 0.08 0.63 -1.59
CA ALA A 203 0.77 1.79 -1.02
C ALA A 203 -0.19 2.97 -0.79
N VAL A 204 -1.00 3.32 -1.80
CA VAL A 204 -2.01 4.38 -1.71
C VAL A 204 -3.09 4.02 -0.69
N GLY A 205 -3.56 2.77 -0.65
CA GLY A 205 -4.53 2.30 0.34
C GLY A 205 -4.03 2.40 1.78
N ALA A 206 -2.80 1.93 2.03
CA ALA A 206 -2.15 2.00 3.33
C ALA A 206 -1.90 3.45 3.75
N MET A 207 -1.38 4.28 2.85
CA MET A 207 -1.14 5.71 3.08
C MET A 207 -2.44 6.46 3.40
N GLY A 208 -3.51 6.19 2.64
CA GLY A 208 -4.81 6.80 2.85
C GLY A 208 -5.43 6.48 4.22
N ALA A 209 -5.12 5.32 4.81
CA ALA A 209 -5.53 4.98 6.17
C ALA A 209 -4.54 5.48 7.24
N ALA A 210 -3.24 5.51 6.93
CA ALA A 210 -2.18 6.00 7.83
C ALA A 210 -2.34 7.48 8.18
N LEU A 211 -2.69 8.32 7.20
CA LEU A 211 -2.90 9.76 7.38
C LEU A 211 -4.21 10.11 8.10
N ALA A 212 -4.96 9.13 8.60
CA ALA A 212 -6.19 9.36 9.33
C ALA A 212 -5.95 9.46 10.84
N PHE A 213 -6.37 10.56 11.46
CA PHE A 213 -6.41 10.69 12.93
C PHE A 213 -7.37 9.70 13.59
N ARG A 214 -8.46 9.35 12.90
CA ARG A 214 -9.38 8.29 13.31
C ARG A 214 -9.78 7.45 12.10
N PRO A 215 -9.17 6.28 11.91
CA PRO A 215 -9.63 5.36 10.89
C PRO A 215 -11.07 4.94 11.25
N ARG A 216 -12.05 5.31 10.42
CA ARG A 216 -13.46 4.92 10.62
C ARG A 216 -13.85 3.68 9.84
N ARG A 217 -13.04 3.30 8.85
CA ARG A 217 -13.36 2.26 7.87
C ARG A 217 -12.20 1.28 7.78
N ALA A 218 -12.52 0.03 7.44
CA ALA A 218 -11.50 -0.95 7.10
C ALA A 218 -10.70 -0.53 5.88
N VAL A 219 -9.40 -0.82 5.92
CA VAL A 219 -8.54 -0.75 4.75
C VAL A 219 -9.15 -1.68 3.71
N SER A 220 -9.44 -1.12 2.54
CA SER A 220 -9.94 -1.92 1.44
C SER A 220 -8.73 -2.64 0.88
N GLY A 221 -8.59 -3.94 1.17
CA GLY A 221 -7.53 -4.71 0.56
C GLY A 221 -8.04 -5.44 -0.68
N VAL A 222 -7.13 -5.70 -1.60
CA VAL A 222 -7.31 -6.66 -2.68
C VAL A 222 -7.52 -8.02 -1.98
N ALA A 223 -8.72 -8.60 -2.07
CA ALA A 223 -8.99 -9.92 -1.50
C ALA A 223 -8.08 -10.98 -2.14
N SER A 224 -7.63 -11.89 -1.28
CA SER A 224 -6.79 -13.02 -1.63
C SER A 224 -7.48 -13.92 -2.65
N HIS A 225 -6.73 -14.34 -3.67
CA HIS A 225 -7.12 -15.42 -4.56
C HIS A 225 -7.15 -16.73 -3.78
N ALA A 226 -8.24 -16.99 -3.04
CA ALA A 226 -8.50 -18.29 -2.43
C ALA A 226 -8.91 -19.37 -3.47
N GLY A 227 -8.62 -19.15 -4.75
CA GLY A 227 -8.77 -20.16 -5.81
C GLY A 227 -7.56 -21.09 -5.81
N ALA A 228 -7.58 -22.09 -4.91
CA ALA A 228 -6.50 -23.01 -4.55
C ALA A 228 -5.97 -23.96 -5.65
N GLY A 229 -6.02 -23.59 -6.94
CA GLY A 229 -5.73 -24.52 -8.04
C GLY A 229 -4.88 -24.01 -9.20
N LYS A 230 -4.51 -22.73 -9.26
CA LYS A 230 -3.63 -22.21 -10.33
C LYS A 230 -2.26 -21.85 -9.77
N ALA A 231 -1.22 -22.02 -10.58
CA ALA A 231 0.11 -21.52 -10.27
C ALA A 231 0.03 -19.98 -10.20
N VAL A 232 -0.06 -19.46 -8.97
CA VAL A 232 -0.04 -18.04 -8.62
C VAL A 232 1.41 -17.57 -8.73
N ALA A 233 1.64 -16.37 -9.27
CA ALA A 233 2.99 -15.80 -9.32
C ALA A 233 3.51 -15.60 -7.88
N GLN A 234 4.82 -15.74 -7.65
CA GLN A 234 5.34 -15.62 -6.28
C GLN A 234 5.09 -14.23 -5.72
N TRP A 235 5.20 -13.19 -6.55
CA TRP A 235 4.91 -11.82 -6.15
C TRP A 235 3.47 -11.64 -5.67
N GLU A 236 2.49 -12.36 -6.27
CA GLU A 236 1.09 -12.30 -5.86
C GLU A 236 0.91 -12.94 -4.47
N CYS A 237 1.60 -14.04 -4.18
CA CYS A 237 1.61 -14.64 -2.84
C CYS A 237 2.22 -13.68 -1.81
N ALA A 238 3.40 -13.14 -2.09
CA ALA A 238 4.07 -12.18 -1.19
C ALA A 238 3.20 -10.94 -0.95
N LEU A 239 2.55 -10.42 -2.00
CA LEU A 239 1.66 -9.26 -1.90
C LEU A 239 0.45 -9.55 -1.01
N GLN A 240 -0.15 -10.73 -1.15
CA GLN A 240 -1.28 -11.14 -0.31
C GLN A 240 -0.89 -11.25 1.16
N GLU A 241 0.32 -11.73 1.46
CA GLU A 241 0.83 -11.78 2.83
C GLU A 241 1.05 -10.38 3.42
N VAL A 242 1.64 -9.46 2.65
CA VAL A 242 1.80 -8.05 3.05
C VAL A 242 0.43 -7.41 3.28
N GLN A 243 -0.51 -7.59 2.35
CA GLN A 243 -1.86 -7.05 2.47
C GLN A 243 -2.62 -7.59 3.67
N ARG A 244 -2.49 -8.89 3.97
CA ARG A 244 -3.05 -9.52 5.17
C ARG A 244 -2.47 -8.87 6.42
N HIS A 245 -1.14 -8.76 6.50
CA HIS A 245 -0.44 -8.18 7.64
C HIS A 245 -0.86 -6.71 7.90
N VAL A 246 -0.84 -5.88 6.86
CA VAL A 246 -1.27 -4.46 6.95
C VAL A 246 -2.73 -4.37 7.39
N ARG A 247 -3.61 -5.20 6.83
CA ARG A 247 -5.03 -5.20 7.17
C ARG A 247 -5.27 -5.58 8.63
N GLU A 248 -4.64 -6.66 9.10
CA GLU A 248 -4.78 -7.13 10.48
C GLU A 248 -4.33 -6.04 11.47
N GLU A 249 -3.18 -5.44 11.23
CA GLU A 249 -2.62 -4.40 12.10
C GLU A 249 -3.44 -3.10 12.07
N TYR A 250 -3.91 -2.68 10.90
CA TYR A 250 -4.71 -1.46 10.77
C TYR A 250 -6.13 -1.67 11.32
N ASP A 251 -6.70 -2.86 11.17
CA ASP A 251 -8.00 -3.21 11.76
C ASP A 251 -7.92 -3.27 13.29
N ARG A 252 -6.79 -3.74 13.85
CA ARG A 252 -6.52 -3.69 15.28
C ARG A 252 -6.46 -2.26 15.79
N ARG A 253 -5.61 -1.40 15.21
CA ARG A 253 -5.51 0.02 15.57
C ARG A 253 -6.82 0.78 15.40
N ARG A 254 -7.59 0.45 14.37
CA ARG A 254 -8.94 0.98 14.18
C ARG A 254 -9.88 0.65 15.34
N LYS A 255 -9.90 -0.61 15.79
CA LYS A 255 -10.73 -1.04 16.93
C LYS A 255 -10.31 -0.34 18.22
N ASP A 256 -9.01 -0.08 18.38
CA ASP A 256 -8.44 0.67 19.49
C ASP A 256 -8.66 2.19 19.35
N ALA A 257 -9.28 2.65 18.26
CA ALA A 257 -9.56 4.06 17.93
C ALA A 257 -8.32 4.96 17.93
N VAL A 258 -7.15 4.41 17.62
CA VAL A 258 -5.88 5.13 17.48
C VAL A 258 -5.52 5.34 16.00
N PRO A 259 -4.71 6.36 15.67
CA PRO A 259 -4.16 6.51 14.33
C PRO A 259 -3.42 5.25 13.88
N CYS A 260 -3.52 4.95 12.59
CA CYS A 260 -2.78 3.83 12.00
C CYS A 260 -1.27 4.10 11.97
N MET A 261 -0.85 5.35 11.76
CA MET A 261 0.56 5.73 11.75
C MET A 261 1.08 6.02 13.17
N ALA A 262 2.19 5.39 13.54
CA ALA A 262 2.78 5.47 14.88
C ALA A 262 3.29 6.88 15.22
N GLU A 263 3.89 7.58 14.26
CA GLU A 263 4.42 8.94 14.42
C GLU A 263 3.29 9.94 14.69
N LEU A 264 2.15 9.79 14.00
CA LEU A 264 0.96 10.60 14.24
C LEU A 264 0.34 10.30 15.61
N ASP A 265 0.23 9.02 15.97
CA ASP A 265 -0.26 8.59 17.29
C ASP A 265 0.63 9.15 18.43
N ALA A 266 1.95 9.09 18.27
CA ALA A 266 2.91 9.64 19.22
C ALA A 266 2.80 11.16 19.34
N ALA A 267 2.64 11.89 18.23
CA ALA A 267 2.43 13.34 18.24
C ALA A 267 1.13 13.70 18.97
N MET A 268 0.02 13.00 18.69
CA MET A 268 -1.25 13.22 19.39
C MET A 268 -1.15 12.90 20.88
N ALA A 269 -0.49 11.80 21.25
CA ALA A 269 -0.26 11.44 22.64
C ALA A 269 0.55 12.52 23.37
N ALA A 270 1.57 13.09 22.72
CA ALA A 270 2.36 14.17 23.27
C ALA A 270 1.55 15.47 23.46
N VAL A 271 0.69 15.84 22.50
CA VAL A 271 -0.24 16.96 22.63
C VAL A 271 -1.16 16.76 23.85
N ARG A 272 -1.73 15.57 24.01
CA ARG A 272 -2.58 15.24 25.17
C ARG A 272 -1.82 15.28 26.48
N ALA A 273 -0.59 14.78 26.51
CA ALA A 273 0.27 14.79 27.70
C ALA A 273 0.58 16.22 28.15
N VAL A 274 0.98 17.11 27.23
CA VAL A 274 1.22 18.52 27.53
C VAL A 274 -0.05 19.16 28.11
N ARG A 275 -1.20 18.97 27.47
CA ARG A 275 -2.47 19.52 27.98
C ARG A 275 -2.86 18.96 29.35
N GLY A 276 -2.58 17.69 29.60
CA GLY A 276 -2.78 17.06 30.90
C GLY A 276 -1.96 17.76 31.99
N THR A 277 -0.69 18.08 31.72
CA THR A 277 0.14 18.85 32.65
C THR A 277 -0.39 20.27 32.89
N LEU A 278 -0.92 20.92 31.84
CA LEU A 278 -1.48 22.27 31.95
C LEU A 278 -2.78 22.35 32.77
N ALA A 279 -3.54 21.25 32.86
CA ALA A 279 -4.75 21.20 33.68
C ALA A 279 -4.43 21.25 35.19
N GLY A 280 -3.23 20.81 35.60
CA GLY A 280 -2.76 20.89 36.99
C GLY A 280 -2.15 22.25 37.38
N GLY A 281 -1.95 23.15 36.42
CA GLY A 281 -1.34 24.46 36.62
C GLY A 281 -0.63 24.96 35.36
N PRO A 282 -0.21 26.24 35.33
CA PRO A 282 0.32 26.87 34.11
C PRO A 282 1.72 26.38 33.69
N ARG A 283 2.38 25.52 34.50
CA ARG A 283 3.73 25.03 34.21
C ARG A 283 3.66 23.63 33.62
N CYS A 284 4.09 23.50 32.37
CA CYS A 284 4.32 22.20 31.76
C CYS A 284 5.63 21.61 32.31
N GLU A 285 5.65 20.30 32.55
CA GLU A 285 6.88 19.59 32.89
C GLU A 285 7.83 19.60 31.68
N GLU A 286 9.08 20.02 31.89
CA GLU A 286 10.06 20.17 30.81
C GLU A 286 10.32 18.85 30.06
N THR A 287 10.25 17.71 30.74
CA THR A 287 10.38 16.38 30.12
C THR A 287 9.24 16.11 29.11
N VAL A 288 8.02 16.51 29.45
CA VAL A 288 6.82 16.36 28.61
C VAL A 288 6.89 17.33 27.42
N ALA A 289 7.25 18.59 27.67
CA ALA A 289 7.44 19.59 26.62
C ALA A 289 8.56 19.18 25.64
N ALA A 290 9.70 18.70 26.14
CA ALA A 290 10.81 18.22 25.32
C ALA A 290 10.42 16.99 24.48
N ALA A 291 9.63 16.06 25.04
CA ALA A 291 9.09 14.94 24.28
C ALA A 291 8.15 15.41 23.16
N ALA A 292 7.26 16.35 23.46
CA ALA A 292 6.35 16.94 22.48
C ALA A 292 7.11 17.68 21.36
N ARG A 293 8.16 18.44 21.68
CA ARG A 293 9.05 19.06 20.66
C ARG A 293 9.64 18.03 19.71
N ARG A 294 10.18 16.93 20.25
CA ARG A 294 10.74 15.84 19.43
C ARG A 294 9.68 15.23 18.52
N ARG A 295 8.49 14.90 19.03
CA ARG A 295 7.39 14.35 18.22
C ARG A 295 6.87 15.32 17.17
N CYS A 296 6.86 16.62 17.47
CA CYS A 296 6.53 17.67 16.51
C CYS A 296 7.51 17.65 15.33
N HIS A 297 8.82 17.64 15.61
CA HIS A 297 9.87 17.57 14.59
C HIS A 297 9.79 16.28 13.75
N GLU A 298 9.65 15.13 14.40
CA GLU A 298 9.49 13.83 13.71
C GLU A 298 8.27 13.83 12.78
N LEU A 299 7.16 14.47 13.17
CA LEU A 299 5.98 14.60 12.34
C LEU A 299 6.24 15.52 11.14
N ASP A 300 6.96 16.62 11.30
CA ASP A 300 7.35 17.49 10.18
C ASP A 300 8.23 16.76 9.17
N GLU A 301 9.24 16.03 9.65
CA GLU A 301 10.12 15.21 8.80
C GLU A 301 9.33 14.13 8.05
N THR A 302 8.40 13.46 8.75
CA THR A 302 7.50 12.47 8.17
C THR A 302 6.64 13.07 7.05
N VAL A 303 6.08 14.26 7.29
CA VAL A 303 5.26 14.94 6.28
C VAL A 303 6.10 15.34 5.07
N ALA A 304 7.29 15.89 5.27
CA ALA A 304 8.20 16.23 4.17
C ALA A 304 8.58 15.00 3.33
N LEU A 305 8.94 13.89 3.99
CA LEU A 305 9.25 12.63 3.33
C LEU A 305 8.08 12.12 2.47
N PHE A 306 6.86 12.18 2.99
CA PHE A 306 5.70 11.73 2.24
C PHE A 306 5.32 12.63 1.09
N GLU A 307 5.54 13.93 1.20
CA GLU A 307 5.31 14.85 0.08
C GLU A 307 6.21 14.53 -1.10
N ASP A 308 7.50 14.33 -0.85
CA ASP A 308 8.46 13.95 -1.87
C ASP A 308 8.05 12.61 -2.52
N LYS A 309 7.66 11.62 -1.71
CA LYS A 309 7.26 10.30 -2.21
C LYS A 309 5.93 10.29 -2.96
N VAL A 310 4.95 11.09 -2.52
CA VAL A 310 3.67 11.26 -3.23
C VAL A 310 3.89 11.98 -4.56
N ASP A 311 4.77 12.97 -4.61
CA ASP A 311 5.10 13.67 -5.85
C ASP A 311 5.88 12.78 -6.83
N GLU A 312 6.80 11.95 -6.34
CA GLU A 312 7.45 10.90 -7.14
C GLU A 312 6.40 9.94 -7.73
N LEU A 313 5.51 9.38 -6.89
CA LEU A 313 4.47 8.44 -7.34
C LEU A 313 3.54 9.08 -8.36
N ARG A 314 3.12 10.33 -8.13
CA ARG A 314 2.29 11.08 -9.07
C ARG A 314 2.95 11.24 -10.43
N ARG A 315 4.25 11.59 -10.48
CA ARG A 315 5.00 11.72 -11.73
C ARG A 315 5.03 10.40 -12.50
N GLU A 316 5.31 9.28 -11.82
CA GLU A 316 5.33 7.97 -12.48
C GLU A 316 3.95 7.50 -12.92
N LEU A 317 2.90 7.77 -12.14
CA LEU A 317 1.52 7.47 -12.54
C LEU A 317 1.08 8.25 -13.78
N ILE A 318 1.53 9.51 -13.94
CA ILE A 318 1.33 10.29 -15.17
C ILE A 318 2.03 9.58 -16.35
N ALA A 319 3.29 9.16 -16.18
CA ALA A 319 4.02 8.45 -17.23
C ALA A 319 3.34 7.12 -17.62
N VAL A 320 2.90 6.33 -16.64
CA VAL A 320 2.12 5.11 -16.88
C VAL A 320 0.83 5.41 -17.63
N ARG A 321 0.08 6.46 -17.23
CA ARG A 321 -1.15 6.86 -17.91
C ARG A 321 -0.89 7.21 -19.38
N MET A 322 0.19 7.93 -19.69
CA MET A 322 0.57 8.23 -21.07
C MET A 322 0.80 6.95 -21.88
N VAL A 323 1.59 6.02 -21.34
CA VAL A 323 1.86 4.71 -21.98
C VAL A 323 0.56 3.94 -22.22
N LEU A 324 -0.33 3.87 -21.23
CA LEU A 324 -1.63 3.19 -21.35
C LEU A 324 -2.54 3.84 -22.40
N MET A 325 -2.58 5.17 -22.48
CA MET A 325 -3.35 5.88 -23.50
C MET A 325 -2.81 5.60 -24.91
N GLU A 326 -1.49 5.56 -25.09
CA GLU A 326 -0.91 5.18 -26.38
C GLU A 326 -1.22 3.73 -26.74
N TRP A 327 -1.16 2.80 -25.78
CA TRP A 327 -1.57 1.41 -26.00
C TRP A 327 -3.04 1.31 -26.42
N ALA A 328 -3.93 2.04 -25.74
CA ALA A 328 -5.36 2.09 -26.06
C ALA A 328 -5.62 2.68 -27.46
N GLN A 329 -4.88 3.72 -27.86
CA GLN A 329 -4.98 4.31 -29.21
C GLN A 329 -4.55 3.33 -30.29
N ARG A 330 -3.39 2.67 -30.10
CA ARG A 330 -2.86 1.69 -31.06
C ARG A 330 -3.80 0.49 -31.21
N ALA A 331 -4.33 -0.02 -30.10
CA ALA A 331 -5.28 -1.14 -30.11
C ALA A 331 -6.61 -0.81 -30.83
N ARG A 332 -6.99 0.48 -30.91
CA ARG A 332 -8.14 0.95 -31.70
C ARG A 332 -7.82 1.14 -33.18
N GLY A 333 -6.62 0.80 -33.64
CA GLY A 333 -6.21 0.98 -35.04
C GLY A 333 -5.93 2.44 -35.41
N HIS A 334 -5.87 3.35 -34.43
CA HIS A 334 -5.27 4.65 -34.65
C HIS A 334 -3.75 4.44 -34.63
N GLU A 335 -3.18 4.08 -35.77
CA GLU A 335 -1.77 4.36 -36.01
C GLU A 335 -1.61 5.87 -35.82
N LEU A 336 -1.10 6.25 -34.65
CA LEU A 336 -0.64 7.61 -34.37
C LEU A 336 0.07 8.08 -35.63
N LEU A 337 -0.44 9.15 -36.23
CA LEU A 337 0.26 9.94 -37.24
C LEU A 337 1.65 10.19 -36.68
N ARG A 338 2.59 9.29 -36.98
CA ARG A 338 3.98 9.40 -36.55
C ARG A 338 4.45 10.63 -37.28
N LEU A 339 4.45 11.76 -36.58
CA LEU A 339 5.08 12.97 -37.05
C LEU A 339 6.50 12.54 -37.45
N PRO A 340 6.88 12.69 -38.73
CA PRO A 340 8.22 12.32 -39.15
C PRO A 340 9.18 13.08 -38.25
N ARG A 341 10.12 12.36 -37.63
CA ARG A 341 11.28 12.98 -36.99
C ARG A 341 11.97 13.79 -38.08
N ILE A 342 11.86 15.12 -37.99
CA ILE A 342 12.60 16.08 -38.83
C ILE A 342 14.04 16.10 -38.33
#